data_AF-A0A2H1K534-F1
#
_entry.id   AF-A0A2H1K534-F1
#
_cell.length_a   1.000
_cell.length_b   1.000
_cell.length_c   1.000
_cell.angle_alpha   90.00
_cell.angle_beta   90.00
_cell.angle_gamma   90.00
#
_symmetry.space_group_name_H-M   'P 1'
#
loop_
_entity.id
_entity.type
_entity.pdbx_description
1 polymer ?
#
loop_
_entity_poly.entity_id
_entity_poly.type
_entity_poly.pdbx_seq_one_letter_code
_entity_poly.pdbx_strand_id
1 'polypeptide(L)'
;MTNPSAAVPAWCVIGRAPDSALGGVRGMGSMIAVVDLDDARQRIGNHHLGADELPTFVREREAQGRPRWVFSDTPNWYPALLVAGVQIERCYDLRLTHAILMRSELVADRNAVASAEEWDAGPVSAPTAPEAEALFEVTERRSHIKTVPHDIESALAEFARQSTALQTASDPGRLRLLLAAESAGGLVAAEMQAAGVPWDIAEHDRILSEKLGPRPAGDAKPAKMLAVAEEVRAALDGGSRRGNEAADLLGQQPAAALITVKQNRAWT
;
A
#
# COMPACT_ATOMS: atom_id res chain seq x y z
N MET A 1 -7.73 -44.77 21.11
CA MET A 1 -7.13 -44.35 19.83
C MET A 1 -6.98 -42.85 19.87
N THR A 2 -5.83 -42.36 20.33
CA THR A 2 -5.49 -40.94 20.32
C THR A 2 -5.20 -40.55 18.88
N ASN A 3 -6.00 -39.62 18.35
CA ASN A 3 -5.74 -38.98 17.05
C ASN A 3 -4.29 -38.47 17.06
N PRO A 4 -3.45 -38.76 16.05
CA PRO A 4 -2.14 -38.12 15.98
C PRO A 4 -2.36 -36.61 15.97
N SER A 5 -1.73 -35.90 16.90
CA SER A 5 -1.75 -34.44 16.94
C SER A 5 -1.36 -33.95 15.56
N ALA A 6 -2.28 -33.30 14.83
CA ALA A 6 -1.93 -32.67 13.57
C ALA A 6 -0.76 -31.73 13.84
N ALA A 7 0.30 -31.84 13.05
CA ALA A 7 1.50 -31.02 13.23
C ALA A 7 1.10 -29.54 13.14
N VAL A 8 1.44 -28.76 14.17
CA VAL A 8 1.15 -27.33 14.20
C VAL A 8 2.02 -26.66 13.13
N PRO A 9 1.44 -25.91 12.18
CA PRO A 9 2.23 -25.26 11.15
C PRO A 9 3.13 -24.18 11.76
N ALA A 10 4.36 -24.11 11.29
CA ALA A 10 5.25 -22.99 11.61
C ALA A 10 4.94 -21.78 10.72
N TRP A 11 4.49 -22.04 9.48
CA TRP A 11 4.15 -21.02 8.50
C TRP A 11 2.81 -21.32 7.83
N CYS A 12 2.03 -20.28 7.56
CA CYS A 12 0.80 -20.36 6.77
C CYS A 12 0.89 -19.37 5.60
N VAL A 13 0.98 -19.88 4.37
CA VAL A 13 1.03 -19.04 3.16
C VAL A 13 -0.37 -18.84 2.64
N ILE A 14 -0.79 -17.59 2.44
CA ILE A 14 -2.11 -17.25 1.91
C ILE A 14 -2.01 -16.75 0.47
N GLY A 15 -2.99 -17.11 -0.34
CA GLY A 15 -3.16 -16.58 -1.69
C GLY A 15 -4.53 -16.90 -2.24
N ARG A 16 -4.88 -16.26 -3.36
CA ARG A 16 -6.09 -16.63 -4.12
C ARG A 16 -5.87 -17.99 -4.79
N ALA A 17 -6.86 -18.87 -4.68
CA ALA A 17 -6.84 -20.14 -5.37
C ALA A 17 -7.13 -19.93 -6.87
N PRO A 18 -6.54 -20.74 -7.77
CA PRO A 18 -6.86 -20.66 -9.19
C PRO A 18 -8.30 -21.13 -9.44
N ASP A 19 -9.01 -20.47 -10.36
CA ASP A 19 -10.41 -20.78 -10.74
C ASP A 19 -10.60 -22.25 -11.18
N SER A 20 -9.54 -22.89 -11.70
CA SER A 20 -9.57 -24.28 -12.18
C SER A 20 -9.49 -25.34 -11.09
N ALA A 21 -9.16 -24.98 -9.84
CA ALA A 21 -9.11 -25.92 -8.72
C ALA A 21 -10.51 -26.39 -8.26
N LEU A 22 -11.56 -25.71 -8.71
CA LEU A 22 -12.95 -25.99 -8.33
C LEU A 22 -13.68 -26.52 -9.56
N GLY A 23 -13.81 -27.86 -9.64
CA GLY A 23 -14.69 -28.51 -10.60
C GLY A 23 -16.03 -27.77 -10.67
N GLY A 24 -16.30 -27.21 -11.85
CA GLY A 24 -17.13 -26.02 -12.00
C GLY A 24 -18.47 -26.02 -11.26
N VAL A 25 -18.56 -25.19 -10.22
CA VAL A 25 -19.81 -24.56 -9.81
C VAL A 25 -19.47 -23.12 -9.43
N ARG A 26 -20.02 -22.18 -10.19
CA ARG A 26 -19.89 -20.73 -9.97
C ARG A 26 -20.55 -20.34 -8.65
N GLY A 27 -19.74 -20.03 -7.65
CA GLY A 27 -20.08 -19.17 -6.51
C GLY A 27 -19.25 -17.89 -6.63
N MET A 28 -19.87 -16.73 -6.42
CA MET A 28 -19.35 -15.40 -6.80
C MET A 28 -18.29 -14.84 -5.83
N GLY A 29 -17.28 -15.65 -5.47
CA GLY A 29 -16.17 -15.26 -4.60
C GLY A 29 -14.88 -15.96 -4.99
N SER A 30 -13.79 -15.19 -5.10
CA SER A 30 -12.42 -15.70 -5.24
C SER A 30 -12.11 -16.58 -4.02
N MET A 31 -12.00 -17.90 -4.20
CA MET A 31 -11.56 -18.80 -3.13
C MET A 31 -10.15 -18.45 -2.67
N ILE A 32 -9.89 -18.65 -1.38
CA ILE A 32 -8.61 -18.39 -0.74
C ILE A 32 -7.96 -19.73 -0.42
N ALA A 33 -6.73 -19.92 -0.86
CA ALA A 33 -5.90 -21.06 -0.47
C ALA A 33 -5.00 -20.66 0.71
N VAL A 34 -4.91 -21.55 1.70
CA VAL A 34 -3.93 -21.47 2.78
C VAL A 34 -3.10 -22.74 2.78
N VAL A 35 -1.79 -22.60 2.60
CA VAL A 35 -0.83 -23.70 2.59
C VAL A 35 -0.04 -23.69 3.88
N ASP A 36 -0.18 -24.78 4.64
CA ASP A 36 0.50 -24.99 5.92
C ASP A 36 1.88 -25.61 5.66
N LEU A 37 2.93 -24.99 6.20
CA LEU A 37 4.31 -25.46 6.13
C LEU A 37 4.90 -25.69 7.53
N ASP A 38 5.79 -26.68 7.63
CA ASP A 38 6.61 -26.91 8.83
C ASP A 38 7.82 -25.95 8.90
N ASP A 39 8.67 -26.10 9.92
CA ASP A 39 9.88 -25.29 10.10
C ASP A 39 10.90 -25.47 8.95
N ALA A 40 10.90 -26.63 8.29
CA ALA A 40 11.72 -26.93 7.12
C ALA A 40 11.07 -26.44 5.82
N ARG A 41 9.97 -25.68 5.91
CA ARG A 41 9.16 -25.14 4.81
C ARG A 41 8.60 -26.24 3.90
N GLN A 42 8.44 -27.45 4.42
CA GLN A 42 7.77 -28.54 3.73
C GLN A 42 6.27 -28.44 3.94
N ARG A 43 5.51 -28.72 2.87
CA ARG A 43 4.05 -28.64 2.91
C ARG A 43 3.47 -29.78 3.74
N ILE A 44 2.69 -29.42 4.76
CA ILE A 44 2.02 -30.35 5.66
C ILE A 44 0.48 -30.24 5.58
N GLY A 45 -0.04 -29.19 4.94
CA GLY A 45 -1.49 -29.01 4.76
C GLY A 45 -1.85 -28.06 3.63
N ASN A 46 -3.11 -28.11 3.19
CA ASN A 46 -3.69 -27.19 2.23
C ASN A 46 -5.19 -27.05 2.45
N HIS A 47 -5.65 -25.82 2.54
CA HIS A 47 -7.04 -25.47 2.83
C HIS A 47 -7.55 -24.54 1.75
N HIS A 48 -8.81 -24.72 1.33
CA HIS A 48 -9.51 -23.80 0.45
C HIS A 48 -10.71 -23.26 1.22
N LEU A 49 -10.79 -21.94 1.32
CA LEU A 49 -11.72 -21.23 2.18
C LEU A 49 -12.47 -20.17 1.36
N GLY A 50 -13.75 -19.99 1.68
CA GLY A 50 -14.46 -18.76 1.34
C GLY A 50 -13.84 -17.55 2.05
N ALA A 51 -14.06 -16.35 1.49
CA ALA A 51 -13.56 -15.12 2.10
C ALA A 51 -14.14 -14.86 3.51
N ASP A 52 -15.36 -15.32 3.75
CA ASP A 52 -16.09 -15.27 5.01
C ASP A 52 -15.59 -16.30 6.04
N GLU A 53 -14.99 -17.40 5.61
CA GLU A 53 -14.44 -18.44 6.48
C GLU A 53 -13.03 -18.09 6.99
N LEU A 54 -12.28 -17.28 6.22
CA LEU A 54 -10.89 -16.94 6.54
C LEU A 54 -10.69 -16.36 7.95
N PRO A 55 -11.48 -15.38 8.44
CA PRO A 55 -11.26 -14.82 9.78
C PRO A 55 -11.35 -15.87 10.90
N THR A 56 -12.32 -16.78 10.82
CA THR A 56 -12.46 -17.86 11.81
C THR A 56 -11.27 -18.80 11.76
N PHE A 57 -10.85 -19.21 10.55
CA PHE A 57 -9.68 -20.05 10.35
C PHE A 57 -8.40 -19.43 10.93
N VAL A 58 -8.15 -18.14 10.66
CA VAL A 58 -6.98 -17.41 11.19
C VAL A 58 -7.02 -17.37 12.71
N ARG A 59 -8.18 -17.07 13.32
CA ARG A 59 -8.34 -17.01 14.78
C ARG A 59 -8.01 -18.35 15.45
N GLU A 60 -8.47 -19.46 14.87
CA GLU A 60 -8.19 -20.81 15.38
C GLU A 60 -6.69 -21.15 15.27
N ARG A 61 -6.06 -20.80 14.16
CA ARG A 61 -4.62 -21.01 13.95
C ARG A 61 -3.77 -20.18 14.93
N GLU A 62 -4.14 -18.92 15.14
CA GLU A 62 -3.52 -18.06 16.16
C GLU A 62 -3.67 -18.65 17.57
N ALA A 63 -4.83 -19.23 17.90
CA ALA A 63 -5.03 -19.86 19.21
C ALA A 63 -4.21 -21.17 19.41
N GLN A 64 -3.93 -21.91 18.34
CA GLN A 64 -3.25 -23.22 18.40
C GLN A 64 -1.72 -23.11 18.46
N GLY A 65 -1.13 -22.14 17.75
CA GLY A 65 0.33 -22.08 17.62
C GLY A 65 0.91 -20.78 17.09
N ARG A 66 0.06 -19.80 16.73
CA ARG A 66 0.48 -18.47 16.25
C ARG A 66 1.48 -18.57 15.09
N PRO A 67 1.15 -19.30 14.01
CA PRO A 67 2.08 -19.50 12.89
C PRO A 67 2.54 -18.15 12.32
N ARG A 68 3.65 -18.15 11.61
CA ARG A 68 4.04 -16.96 10.85
C ARG A 68 3.26 -16.93 9.53
N TRP A 69 2.39 -15.94 9.38
CA TRP A 69 1.61 -15.75 8.16
C TRP A 69 2.46 -15.19 7.04
N VAL A 70 2.46 -15.80 5.87
CA VAL A 70 3.15 -15.30 4.68
C VAL A 70 2.13 -14.64 3.78
N PHE A 71 2.25 -13.32 3.62
CA PHE A 71 1.36 -12.49 2.82
C PHE A 71 2.08 -11.99 1.58
N SER A 72 1.38 -11.97 0.43
CA SER A 72 1.90 -11.28 -0.75
C SER A 72 2.08 -9.78 -0.49
N ASP A 73 1.10 -9.15 0.15
CA ASP A 73 1.15 -7.78 0.63
C ASP A 73 0.20 -7.60 1.82
N THR A 74 0.70 -7.04 2.93
CA THR A 74 -0.08 -6.89 4.17
C THR A 74 -1.34 -6.03 3.98
N PRO A 75 -1.29 -4.85 3.34
CA PRO A 75 -2.47 -4.06 2.98
C PRO A 75 -3.54 -4.80 2.17
N ASN A 76 -3.20 -5.83 1.41
CA ASN A 76 -4.20 -6.60 0.65
C ASN A 76 -4.98 -7.59 1.54
N TRP A 77 -4.35 -8.18 2.56
CA TRP A 77 -4.95 -9.27 3.33
C TRP A 77 -5.41 -8.87 4.74
N TYR A 78 -4.61 -8.08 5.45
CA TYR A 78 -4.83 -7.84 6.87
C TYR A 78 -6.02 -6.91 7.20
N PRO A 79 -6.36 -5.88 6.39
CA PRO A 79 -7.51 -5.02 6.70
C PRO A 79 -8.84 -5.76 6.86
N ALA A 80 -9.12 -6.76 6.01
CA ALA A 80 -10.35 -7.55 6.12
C ALA A 80 -10.39 -8.39 7.41
N LEU A 81 -9.24 -8.88 7.88
CA LEU A 81 -9.11 -9.60 9.15
C LEU A 81 -9.32 -8.65 10.33
N LEU A 82 -8.76 -7.44 10.28
CA LEU A 82 -8.94 -6.41 11.31
C LEU A 82 -10.42 -5.99 11.45
N VAL A 83 -11.13 -5.80 10.33
CA VAL A 83 -12.59 -5.53 10.33
C VAL A 83 -13.38 -6.67 10.99
N ALA A 84 -12.93 -7.91 10.82
CA ALA A 84 -13.51 -9.10 11.48
C ALA A 84 -13.01 -9.30 12.93
N GLY A 85 -12.27 -8.35 13.50
CA GLY A 85 -11.72 -8.40 14.86
C GLY A 85 -10.64 -9.47 15.05
N VAL A 86 -9.93 -9.83 13.98
CA VAL A 86 -8.82 -10.81 14.01
C VAL A 86 -7.50 -10.05 13.91
N GLN A 87 -6.66 -10.24 14.92
CA GLN A 87 -5.28 -9.77 14.95
C GLN A 87 -4.34 -10.95 14.76
N ILE A 88 -3.24 -10.72 14.05
CA ILE A 88 -2.18 -11.73 13.85
C ILE A 88 -0.90 -11.26 14.54
N GLU A 89 -0.19 -12.18 15.18
CA GLU A 89 1.00 -11.81 15.96
C GLU A 89 2.24 -11.67 15.05
N ARG A 90 2.34 -12.51 14.02
CA ARG A 90 3.56 -12.64 13.22
C ARG A 90 3.23 -12.78 11.74
N CYS A 91 3.77 -11.90 10.91
CA CYS A 91 3.75 -12.05 9.47
C CYS A 91 5.15 -12.08 8.86
N TYR A 92 5.18 -12.41 7.57
CA TYR A 92 6.29 -12.28 6.65
C TYR A 92 5.71 -11.71 5.36
N ASP A 93 5.97 -10.43 5.11
CA ASP A 93 5.43 -9.71 3.95
C ASP A 93 6.37 -9.88 2.75
N LEU A 94 5.90 -10.55 1.70
CA LEU A 94 6.71 -10.89 0.53
C LEU A 94 7.11 -9.64 -0.25
N ARG A 95 6.21 -8.67 -0.48
CA ARG A 95 6.53 -7.43 -1.19
C ARG A 95 7.58 -6.61 -0.46
N LEU A 96 7.40 -6.39 0.84
CA LEU A 96 8.35 -5.62 1.65
C LEU A 96 9.71 -6.32 1.74
N THR A 97 9.69 -7.64 1.93
CA THR A 97 10.93 -8.43 2.01
C THR A 97 11.68 -8.45 0.68
N HIS A 98 10.96 -8.57 -0.44
CA HIS A 98 11.53 -8.50 -1.78
C HIS A 98 12.32 -7.21 -1.96
N ALA A 99 11.73 -6.06 -1.59
CA ALA A 99 12.35 -4.75 -1.73
C ALA A 99 13.70 -4.63 -0.99
N ILE A 100 13.85 -5.31 0.15
CA ILE A 100 15.10 -5.37 0.92
C ILE A 100 16.08 -6.34 0.26
N LEU A 101 15.64 -7.57 -0.02
CA LEU A 101 16.53 -8.64 -0.51
C LEU A 101 17.14 -8.32 -1.88
N MET A 102 16.36 -7.73 -2.80
CA MET A 102 16.86 -7.37 -4.14
C MET A 102 17.94 -6.28 -4.11
N ARG A 103 18.05 -5.50 -3.02
CA ARG A 103 19.00 -4.39 -2.82
C ARG A 103 20.09 -4.69 -1.78
N SER A 104 20.02 -5.84 -1.10
CA SER A 104 20.92 -6.16 0.01
C SER A 104 22.28 -6.62 -0.48
N GLU A 105 23.34 -5.95 -0.04
CA GLU A 105 24.73 -6.37 -0.25
C GLU A 105 25.11 -7.63 0.55
N LEU A 106 24.31 -7.98 1.56
CA LEU A 106 24.52 -9.20 2.34
C LEU A 106 24.16 -10.46 1.55
N VAL A 107 23.36 -10.36 0.50
CA VAL A 107 22.91 -11.49 -0.33
C VAL A 107 23.87 -11.67 -1.50
N ALA A 108 24.58 -12.80 -1.53
CA ALA A 108 25.57 -13.07 -2.58
C ALA A 108 24.91 -13.27 -3.96
N ASP A 109 23.81 -14.03 -4.02
CA ASP A 109 23.02 -14.21 -5.23
C ASP A 109 21.64 -13.56 -5.08
N ARG A 110 21.58 -12.25 -5.35
CA ARG A 110 20.33 -11.48 -5.33
C ARG A 110 19.60 -11.47 -6.68
N ASN A 111 20.21 -12.02 -7.73
CA ASN A 111 19.69 -11.90 -9.10
C ASN A 111 18.33 -12.58 -9.25
N ALA A 112 18.16 -13.76 -8.64
CA ALA A 112 16.89 -14.49 -8.69
C ALA A 112 15.72 -13.74 -8.04
N VAL A 113 15.99 -12.96 -6.98
CA VAL A 113 14.98 -12.08 -6.37
C VAL A 113 14.78 -10.86 -7.27
N ALA A 114 15.85 -10.19 -7.67
CA ALA A 114 15.78 -8.98 -8.51
C ALA A 114 15.10 -9.20 -9.88
N SER A 115 15.14 -10.42 -10.43
CA SER A 115 14.47 -10.76 -11.70
C SER A 115 12.96 -10.96 -11.57
N ALA A 116 12.43 -11.11 -10.36
CA ALA A 116 10.98 -11.22 -10.13
C ALA A 116 10.35 -9.82 -10.08
N GLU A 117 10.44 -9.09 -11.19
CA GLU A 117 10.09 -7.67 -11.29
C GLU A 117 8.68 -7.38 -10.81
N GLU A 118 7.73 -8.30 -10.96
CA GLU A 118 6.34 -8.13 -10.49
C GLU A 118 6.23 -7.87 -8.97
N TRP A 119 7.26 -8.23 -8.20
CA TRP A 119 7.34 -7.99 -6.75
C TRP A 119 8.02 -6.67 -6.36
N ASP A 120 8.68 -5.98 -7.29
CA ASP A 120 9.17 -4.60 -7.09
C ASP A 120 8.02 -3.61 -7.30
N ALA A 121 7.05 -3.67 -6.40
CA ALA A 121 5.86 -2.82 -6.36
C ALA A 121 5.97 -1.83 -5.19
N GLY A 122 5.59 -0.57 -5.45
CA GLY A 122 5.49 0.46 -4.42
C GLY A 122 4.38 0.18 -3.39
N PRO A 123 4.35 0.89 -2.26
CA PRO A 123 3.27 0.76 -1.30
C PRO A 123 1.93 1.15 -1.93
N VAL A 124 0.91 0.30 -1.75
CA VAL A 124 -0.46 0.53 -2.27
C VAL A 124 -1.14 1.72 -1.55
N SER A 125 -0.61 2.16 -0.40
CA SER A 125 -1.20 3.18 0.48
C SER A 125 -1.09 4.63 0.01
N ALA A 126 -0.63 4.92 -1.21
CA ALA A 126 -0.85 6.26 -1.74
C ALA A 126 -2.34 6.38 -2.08
N PRO A 127 -3.15 7.19 -1.37
CA PRO A 127 -4.41 7.60 -1.94
C PRO A 127 -4.05 8.24 -3.27
N THR A 128 -4.41 7.59 -4.37
CA THR A 128 -4.58 8.29 -5.63
C THR A 128 -5.54 9.41 -5.24
N ALA A 129 -5.05 10.65 -5.21
CA ALA A 129 -5.95 11.79 -5.10
C ALA A 129 -7.07 11.48 -6.09
N PRO A 130 -8.36 11.57 -5.72
CA PRO A 130 -9.41 11.44 -6.71
C PRO A 130 -9.01 12.43 -7.79
N GLU A 131 -8.57 11.91 -8.94
CA GLU A 131 -8.17 12.75 -10.05
C GLU A 131 -9.41 13.55 -10.30
N ALA A 132 -9.38 14.83 -9.92
CA ALA A 132 -10.51 15.72 -10.13
C ALA A 132 -10.85 15.55 -11.59
N GLU A 133 -12.02 14.97 -11.88
CA GLU A 133 -12.46 14.56 -13.21
C GLU A 133 -12.08 15.63 -14.21
N ALA A 134 -10.90 15.45 -14.83
CA ALA A 134 -10.50 16.23 -15.96
C ALA A 134 -11.27 15.58 -17.10
N LEU A 135 -12.45 16.14 -17.36
CA LEU A 135 -13.49 15.61 -18.24
C LEU A 135 -13.05 15.42 -19.71
N PHE A 136 -11.76 15.56 -20.04
CA PHE A 136 -11.19 15.42 -21.37
C PHE A 136 -9.73 14.95 -21.33
N GLU A 137 -9.45 13.68 -21.00
CA GLU A 137 -8.38 12.92 -21.66
C GLU A 137 -8.76 11.44 -21.81
N VAL A 138 -8.64 11.00 -23.05
CA VAL A 138 -9.10 9.73 -23.61
C VAL A 138 -8.05 8.63 -23.31
N THR A 139 -8.42 7.69 -22.43
CA THR A 139 -8.05 6.26 -22.39
C THR A 139 -6.60 5.72 -22.32
N GLU A 140 -5.51 6.48 -22.35
CA GLU A 140 -4.14 5.87 -22.36
C GLU A 140 -3.14 6.28 -21.27
N ARG A 141 -3.58 6.89 -20.16
CA ARG A 141 -2.67 7.21 -19.04
C ARG A 141 -3.24 6.93 -17.65
N ARG A 142 -4.08 5.89 -17.52
CA ARG A 142 -4.26 5.23 -16.20
C ARG A 142 -2.92 4.57 -15.87
N SER A 143 -2.04 5.26 -15.15
CA SER A 143 -0.88 4.61 -14.54
C SER A 143 -1.44 3.59 -13.55
N HIS A 144 -1.58 2.34 -14.00
CA HIS A 144 -1.99 1.25 -13.13
C HIS A 144 -0.90 1.17 -12.06
N ILE A 145 -1.25 1.48 -10.81
CA ILE A 145 -0.33 1.30 -9.69
C ILE A 145 0.10 -0.16 -9.75
N LYS A 146 1.41 -0.39 -9.92
CA LYS A 146 1.97 -1.74 -9.96
C LYS A 146 1.63 -2.42 -8.65
N THR A 147 0.92 -3.54 -8.72
CA THR A 147 0.56 -4.39 -7.58
C THR A 147 1.28 -5.73 -7.71
N VAL A 148 1.48 -6.41 -6.59
CA VAL A 148 2.08 -7.74 -6.58
C VAL A 148 1.03 -8.82 -6.90
N PRO A 149 1.44 -9.99 -7.41
CA PRO A 149 0.54 -11.13 -7.52
C PRO A 149 -0.01 -11.54 -6.15
N HIS A 150 -1.31 -11.87 -6.11
CA HIS A 150 -1.97 -12.31 -4.88
C HIS A 150 -2.45 -13.77 -4.95
N ASP A 151 -2.14 -14.51 -6.01
CA ASP A 151 -2.42 -15.94 -6.11
C ASP A 151 -1.43 -16.78 -5.26
N ILE A 152 -1.88 -17.97 -4.88
CA ILE A 152 -1.11 -18.86 -3.99
C ILE A 152 0.17 -19.40 -4.62
N GLU A 153 0.18 -19.62 -5.95
CA GLU A 153 1.34 -20.18 -6.65
C GLU A 153 2.48 -19.16 -6.68
N SER A 154 2.17 -17.92 -7.01
CA SER A 154 3.11 -16.80 -6.99
C SER A 154 3.63 -16.51 -5.58
N ALA A 155 2.77 -16.55 -4.56
CA ALA A 155 3.18 -16.37 -3.17
C ALA A 155 4.17 -17.46 -2.72
N LEU A 156 3.92 -18.74 -3.05
CA LEU A 156 4.83 -19.84 -2.74
C LEU A 156 6.15 -19.73 -3.52
N ALA A 157 6.10 -19.38 -4.80
CA ALA A 157 7.27 -19.22 -5.64
C ALA A 157 8.18 -18.09 -5.13
N GLU A 158 7.62 -16.93 -4.77
CA GLU A 158 8.38 -15.83 -4.21
C GLU A 158 8.94 -16.17 -2.83
N PHE A 159 8.13 -16.81 -1.97
CA PHE A 159 8.61 -17.25 -0.66
C PHE A 159 9.81 -18.19 -0.79
N ALA A 160 9.79 -19.11 -1.76
CA ALA A 160 10.92 -19.99 -2.05
C ALA A 160 12.15 -19.22 -2.60
N ARG A 161 11.97 -18.25 -3.51
CA ARG A 161 13.07 -17.41 -4.03
C ARG A 161 13.77 -16.64 -2.90
N GLN A 162 13.00 -15.96 -2.06
CA GLN A 162 13.53 -15.21 -0.92
C GLN A 162 14.22 -16.12 0.11
N SER A 163 13.66 -17.33 0.30
CA SER A 163 14.24 -18.37 1.14
C SER A 163 15.63 -18.78 0.68
N THR A 164 15.80 -19.01 -0.62
CA THR A 164 17.10 -19.35 -1.24
C THR A 164 18.08 -18.18 -1.12
N ALA A 165 17.63 -16.95 -1.42
CA ALA A 165 18.48 -15.76 -1.29
C ALA A 165 19.05 -15.62 0.14
N LEU A 166 18.20 -15.82 1.16
CA LEU A 166 18.62 -15.80 2.57
C LEU A 166 19.66 -16.87 2.93
N GLN A 167 19.67 -18.03 2.25
CA GLN A 167 20.69 -19.07 2.49
C GLN A 167 22.07 -18.67 1.95
N THR A 168 22.11 -17.79 0.94
CA THR A 168 23.37 -17.28 0.37
C THR A 168 23.92 -16.06 1.12
N ALA A 169 23.20 -15.56 2.13
CA ALA A 169 23.56 -14.33 2.81
C ALA A 169 24.81 -14.51 3.68
N SER A 170 25.70 -13.51 3.69
CA SER A 170 26.90 -13.48 4.52
C SER A 170 26.59 -13.34 6.02
N ASP A 171 25.47 -12.69 6.35
CA ASP A 171 24.90 -12.64 7.71
C ASP A 171 23.36 -12.86 7.65
N PRO A 172 22.92 -14.13 7.61
CA PRO A 172 21.49 -14.46 7.55
C PRO A 172 20.72 -14.06 8.82
N GLY A 173 21.39 -13.96 9.97
CA GLY A 173 20.76 -13.62 11.24
C GLY A 173 20.31 -12.16 11.26
N ARG A 174 21.23 -11.25 10.92
CA ARG A 174 20.93 -9.82 10.80
C ARG A 174 19.87 -9.54 9.74
N LEU A 175 19.94 -10.24 8.60
CA LEU A 175 18.96 -10.05 7.53
C LEU A 175 17.57 -10.53 7.96
N ARG A 176 17.45 -11.71 8.59
CA ARG A 176 16.16 -12.19 9.14
C ARG A 176 15.56 -11.23 10.15
N LEU A 177 16.38 -10.61 11.00
CA LEU A 177 15.92 -9.60 11.96
C LEU A 177 15.33 -8.38 11.24
N LEU A 178 16.03 -7.86 10.23
CA LEU A 178 15.54 -6.74 9.42
C LEU A 178 14.22 -7.07 8.72
N LEU A 179 14.11 -8.25 8.11
CA LEU A 179 12.88 -8.68 7.43
C LEU A 179 11.70 -8.85 8.39
N ALA A 180 11.96 -9.39 9.58
CA ALA A 180 10.95 -9.50 10.62
C ALA A 180 10.49 -8.12 11.12
N ALA A 181 11.42 -7.17 11.29
CA ALA A 181 11.10 -5.80 11.68
C ALA A 181 10.27 -5.07 10.61
N GLU A 182 10.63 -5.22 9.34
CA GLU A 182 9.88 -4.63 8.21
C GLU A 182 8.47 -5.21 8.13
N SER A 183 8.34 -6.53 8.23
CA SER A 183 7.03 -7.22 8.22
C SER A 183 6.16 -6.79 9.41
N ALA A 184 6.73 -6.69 10.61
CA ALA A 184 6.03 -6.18 11.78
C ALA A 184 5.60 -4.71 11.62
N GLY A 185 6.45 -3.87 11.00
CA GLY A 185 6.10 -2.50 10.63
C GLY A 185 4.90 -2.44 9.69
N GLY A 186 4.80 -3.37 8.73
CA GLY A 186 3.64 -3.53 7.87
C GLY A 186 2.33 -3.82 8.63
N LEU A 187 2.36 -4.70 9.64
CA LEU A 187 1.20 -4.97 10.49
C LEU A 187 0.80 -3.74 11.31
N VAL A 188 1.76 -3.11 11.98
CA VAL A 188 1.52 -1.92 12.79
C VAL A 188 0.95 -0.79 11.94
N ALA A 189 1.46 -0.59 10.72
CA ALA A 189 0.92 0.40 9.80
C ALA A 189 -0.55 0.12 9.43
N ALA A 190 -0.89 -1.15 9.16
CA ALA A 190 -2.28 -1.55 8.88
C ALA A 190 -3.20 -1.37 10.10
N GLU A 191 -2.72 -1.66 11.31
CA GLU A 191 -3.47 -1.46 12.55
C GLU A 191 -3.67 0.02 12.87
N MET A 192 -2.64 0.85 12.68
CA MET A 192 -2.75 2.32 12.80
C MET A 192 -3.75 2.88 11.79
N GLN A 193 -3.74 2.37 10.55
CA GLN A 193 -4.70 2.76 9.52
C GLN A 193 -6.13 2.37 9.89
N ALA A 194 -6.32 1.19 10.47
CA ALA A 194 -7.64 0.71 10.92
C ALA A 194 -8.15 1.46 12.16
N ALA A 195 -7.26 1.77 13.12
CA ALA A 195 -7.58 2.55 14.31
C ALA A 195 -7.88 4.02 13.97
N GLY A 196 -7.20 4.56 12.96
CA GLY A 196 -7.26 5.97 12.59
C GLY A 196 -6.62 6.88 13.64
N VAL A 197 -6.69 8.19 13.38
CA VAL A 197 -6.23 9.23 14.31
C VAL A 197 -7.42 10.10 14.67
N PRO A 198 -7.74 10.28 15.96
CA PRO A 198 -8.81 11.17 16.37
C PRO A 198 -8.47 12.61 15.97
N TRP A 199 -9.49 13.34 15.54
CA TRP A 199 -9.35 14.68 14.99
C TRP A 199 -10.27 15.67 15.70
N ASP A 200 -9.72 16.81 16.10
CA ASP A 200 -10.48 17.92 16.68
C ASP A 200 -10.95 18.86 15.56
N ILE A 201 -12.25 18.81 15.28
CA ILE A 201 -12.90 19.64 14.25
C ILE A 201 -12.79 21.12 14.59
N ALA A 202 -12.94 21.49 15.87
CA ALA A 202 -12.90 22.89 16.28
C ALA A 202 -11.49 23.46 16.13
N GLU A 203 -10.47 22.69 16.49
CA GLU A 203 -9.08 23.10 16.30
C GLU A 203 -8.71 23.18 14.83
N HIS A 204 -9.20 22.26 14.00
CA HIS A 204 -9.01 22.36 12.55
C HIS A 204 -9.64 23.63 11.99
N ASP A 205 -10.91 23.89 12.30
CA ASP A 205 -11.63 25.08 11.84
C ASP A 205 -10.94 26.36 12.33
N ARG A 206 -10.36 26.35 13.53
CA ARG A 206 -9.55 27.46 14.07
C ARG A 206 -8.29 27.69 13.22
N ILE A 207 -7.50 26.65 12.96
CA ILE A 207 -6.28 26.73 12.13
C ILE A 207 -6.62 27.21 10.74
N LEU A 208 -7.67 26.64 10.15
CA LEU A 208 -8.20 26.99 8.85
C LEU A 208 -8.61 28.47 8.78
N SER A 209 -9.39 28.93 9.74
CA SER A 209 -9.82 30.33 9.83
C SER A 209 -8.64 31.28 10.05
N GLU A 210 -7.65 30.88 10.84
CA GLU A 210 -6.42 31.65 11.05
C GLU A 210 -5.60 31.77 9.75
N LYS A 211 -5.42 30.70 8.99
CA LYS A 211 -4.58 30.70 7.78
C LYS A 211 -5.29 31.28 6.55
N LEU A 212 -6.58 31.01 6.37
CA LEU A 212 -7.31 31.36 5.14
C LEU A 212 -8.31 32.52 5.32
N GLY A 213 -8.62 32.89 6.56
CA GLY A 213 -9.68 33.83 6.90
C GLY A 213 -11.01 33.10 7.19
N PRO A 214 -12.09 33.85 7.50
CA PRO A 214 -13.40 33.26 7.78
C PRO A 214 -13.88 32.32 6.67
N ARG A 215 -14.68 31.31 7.04
CA ARG A 215 -15.25 30.35 6.08
C ARG A 215 -16.02 31.08 4.99
N PRO A 216 -15.65 30.91 3.70
CA PRO A 216 -16.37 31.53 2.60
C PRO A 216 -17.79 30.99 2.49
N ALA A 217 -18.70 31.81 1.97
CA ALA A 217 -20.03 31.35 1.60
C ALA A 217 -19.99 30.68 0.21
N GLY A 218 -20.54 29.48 0.10
CA GLY A 218 -20.60 28.72 -1.16
C GLY A 218 -19.22 28.49 -1.77
N ASP A 219 -19.10 28.72 -3.08
CA ASP A 219 -17.87 28.45 -3.85
C ASP A 219 -16.85 29.61 -3.85
N ALA A 220 -17.04 30.61 -2.98
CA ALA A 220 -16.15 31.76 -2.88
C ALA A 220 -14.76 31.35 -2.35
N LYS A 221 -13.71 32.03 -2.84
CA LYS A 221 -12.33 31.76 -2.39
C LYS A 221 -12.04 32.43 -1.05
N PRO A 222 -11.19 31.83 -0.19
CA PRO A 222 -10.82 32.43 1.09
C PRO A 222 -10.13 33.80 0.94
N ALA A 223 -10.51 34.73 1.81
CA ALA A 223 -10.11 36.13 1.71
C ALA A 223 -8.58 36.32 1.75
N LYS A 224 -7.87 35.58 2.61
CA LYS A 224 -6.40 35.70 2.70
C LYS A 224 -5.69 35.19 1.45
N MET A 225 -6.25 34.19 0.77
CA MET A 225 -5.71 33.71 -0.51
C MET A 225 -5.89 34.76 -1.61
N LEU A 226 -7.04 35.45 -1.65
CA LEU A 226 -7.27 36.53 -2.60
C LEU A 226 -6.32 37.72 -2.37
N ALA A 227 -6.07 38.06 -1.09
CA ALA A 227 -5.12 39.12 -0.74
C ALA A 227 -3.69 38.80 -1.23
N VAL A 228 -3.20 37.58 -0.96
CA VAL A 228 -1.87 37.14 -1.44
C VAL A 228 -1.81 37.11 -2.97
N ALA A 229 -2.89 36.68 -3.65
CA ALA A 229 -2.93 36.71 -5.11
C ALA A 229 -2.84 38.14 -5.68
N GLU A 230 -3.43 39.12 -4.99
CA GLU A 230 -3.31 40.53 -5.35
C GLU A 230 -1.88 41.05 -5.17
N GLU A 231 -1.24 40.73 -4.03
CA GLU A 231 0.16 41.10 -3.77
C GLU A 231 1.10 40.55 -4.85
N VAL A 232 0.91 39.29 -5.25
CA VAL A 232 1.70 38.67 -6.32
C VAL A 232 1.44 39.36 -7.66
N ARG A 233 0.17 39.68 -7.99
CA ARG A 233 -0.15 40.40 -9.23
C ARG A 233 0.51 41.77 -9.26
N ALA A 234 0.43 42.53 -8.16
CA ALA A 234 1.06 43.83 -8.05
C ALA A 234 2.59 43.77 -8.17
N ALA A 235 3.23 42.74 -7.62
CA ALA A 235 4.67 42.53 -7.76
C ALA A 235 5.10 42.19 -9.20
N LEU A 236 4.30 41.38 -9.91
CA LEU A 236 4.54 41.02 -11.31
C LEU A 236 4.29 42.20 -12.25
N ASP A 237 3.20 42.96 -12.03
CA ASP A 237 2.86 44.15 -12.81
C ASP A 237 3.86 45.30 -12.54
N GLY A 238 4.35 45.41 -11.31
CA GLY A 238 5.42 46.36 -10.91
C GLY A 238 6.78 46.09 -11.56
N GLY A 239 6.99 44.89 -12.11
CA GLY A 239 8.19 44.51 -12.89
C GLY A 239 8.17 44.98 -14.35
N SER A 240 7.04 45.48 -14.87
CA SER A 240 6.89 45.86 -16.28
C SER A 240 7.38 47.29 -16.61
N ARG A 241 7.97 48.01 -15.65
CA ARG A 241 8.47 49.38 -15.87
C ARG A 241 9.95 49.55 -15.56
N ARG A 242 10.81 48.88 -16.34
CA ARG A 242 12.18 49.35 -16.66
C ARG A 242 12.71 48.67 -17.92
N GLY A 243 12.86 49.44 -18.99
CA GLY A 243 13.72 49.11 -20.13
C GLY A 243 13.04 48.37 -21.27
N ASN A 244 12.85 49.08 -22.37
CA ASN A 244 12.17 48.65 -23.59
C ASN A 244 13.07 47.76 -24.47
N GLU A 245 13.56 46.63 -23.95
CA GLU A 245 14.24 45.57 -24.75
C GLU A 245 13.69 44.16 -24.48
N ALA A 246 12.78 43.99 -23.50
CA ALA A 246 12.14 42.70 -23.18
C ALA A 246 10.72 42.54 -23.74
N ALA A 247 10.23 43.49 -24.55
CA ALA A 247 8.89 43.43 -25.15
C ALA A 247 8.78 42.38 -26.27
N ASP A 248 9.91 41.95 -26.86
CA ASP A 248 9.92 40.97 -27.96
C ASP A 248 9.95 39.50 -27.51
N LEU A 249 10.13 39.22 -26.21
CA LEU A 249 10.14 37.85 -25.67
C LEU A 249 8.83 37.43 -24.98
N LEU A 250 7.92 38.38 -24.70
CA LEU A 250 6.66 38.12 -24.00
C LEU A 250 5.45 37.94 -24.92
N GLY A 251 5.61 38.14 -26.23
CA GLY A 251 4.58 37.82 -27.24
C GLY A 251 4.30 36.32 -27.42
N GLN A 252 5.02 35.44 -26.71
CA GLN A 252 4.92 33.97 -26.81
C GLN A 252 4.45 33.28 -25.52
N GLN A 253 3.83 33.98 -24.58
CA GLN A 253 3.21 33.32 -23.42
C GLN A 253 1.69 33.39 -23.56
N PRO A 254 0.98 32.25 -23.67
CA PRO A 254 -0.48 32.25 -23.70
C PRO A 254 -1.01 32.88 -22.41
N ALA A 255 -2.24 33.39 -22.44
CA ALA A 255 -2.96 34.05 -21.34
C ALA A 255 -3.14 33.23 -20.02
N ALA A 256 -2.37 32.15 -19.85
CA ALA A 256 -2.32 31.24 -18.72
C ALA A 256 -1.45 31.70 -17.54
N ALA A 257 -0.78 32.87 -17.62
CA ALA A 257 0.03 33.42 -16.52
C ALA A 257 -0.78 34.16 -15.44
N LEU A 258 -2.11 34.15 -15.51
CA LEU A 258 -2.96 34.46 -14.36
C LEU A 258 -2.92 33.26 -13.41
N ILE A 259 -2.31 33.45 -12.23
CA ILE A 259 -2.37 32.48 -11.14
C ILE A 259 -3.85 32.19 -10.84
N THR A 260 -4.36 31.14 -11.47
CA THR A 260 -5.70 30.62 -11.19
C THR A 260 -5.53 29.82 -9.91
N VAL A 261 -5.81 30.46 -8.78
CA VAL A 261 -5.90 29.78 -7.49
C VAL A 261 -6.91 28.64 -7.64
N LYS A 262 -6.42 27.39 -7.72
CA LYS A 262 -7.28 26.21 -7.78
C LYS A 262 -8.06 26.07 -6.48
N GLN A 263 -9.28 25.56 -6.61
CA GLN A 263 -10.19 25.30 -5.49
C GLN A 263 -9.54 24.34 -4.48
N ASN A 264 -9.69 24.63 -3.19
CA ASN A 264 -9.36 23.69 -2.13
C ASN A 264 -10.67 23.10 -1.57
N ARG A 265 -11.13 21.97 -2.14
CA ARG A 265 -12.35 21.27 -1.71
C ARG A 265 -12.25 20.64 -0.31
N ALA A 266 -11.11 20.77 0.38
CA ALA A 266 -10.96 20.32 1.76
C ALA A 266 -11.85 21.08 2.77
N TRP A 267 -12.53 22.15 2.34
CA TRP A 267 -13.38 23.02 3.18
C TRP A 267 -14.89 22.89 2.95
N THR A 268 -15.36 22.03 2.05
CA THR A 268 -16.80 21.74 1.86
C THR A 268 -17.17 20.47 2.58
#